data_AF-A0A6G3Z925-F1
#
_entry.id   AF-A0A6G3Z925-F1
#
_cell.length_a   1.000
_cell.length_b   1.000
_cell.length_c   1.000
_cell.angle_alpha   90.00
_cell.angle_beta   90.00
_cell.angle_gamma   90.00
#
_symmetry.space_group_name_H-M   'P 1'
#
loop_
_entity.id
_entity.type
_entity.pdbx_description
1 polymer ?
#
loop_
_entity_poly.entity_id
_entity_poly.type
_entity_poly.pdbx_seq_one_letter_code
_entity_poly.pdbx_strand_id
1 'polypeptide(L)'
;ANPHLSAWFDAMESRPTYRGTQSDFHTHVHDLPPQMGGCYENSDPQTRLNQARVDNGPWFDLPDVTYPEPETSRVEALHRVTKHRDNLIRVNPADDLMFDEALRCALTHLMTSTVCSPPSGSDSALRYLRDRISVPRDMSIYAAKRLRQSLEETAALAGDHQGPPIPFNHRRDQDPAAFAQV
;
A
#
# COMPACT_ATOMS: atom_id res chain seq x y z
N ALA A 1 22.06 -6.71 -21.88
CA ALA A 1 21.29 -7.61 -20.98
C ALA A 1 22.27 -8.34 -20.08
N ASN A 2 21.95 -8.53 -18.79
CA ASN A 2 22.84 -9.14 -17.78
C ASN A 2 22.24 -10.48 -17.30
N PRO A 3 22.43 -11.60 -18.01
CA PRO A 3 21.70 -12.85 -17.74
C PRO A 3 22.02 -13.46 -16.37
N HIS A 4 23.27 -13.39 -15.93
CA HIS A 4 23.66 -13.89 -14.60
C HIS A 4 23.07 -13.05 -13.46
N LEU A 5 22.89 -11.75 -13.68
CA LEU A 5 22.23 -10.89 -12.71
C LEU A 5 20.74 -11.23 -12.62
N SER A 6 20.08 -11.47 -13.76
CA SER A 6 18.69 -11.95 -13.79
C SER A 6 18.54 -13.26 -13.03
N ALA A 7 19.39 -14.26 -13.34
CA ALA A 7 19.37 -15.56 -12.68
C ALA A 7 19.62 -15.46 -11.16
N TRP A 8 20.42 -14.49 -10.73
CA TRP A 8 20.63 -14.21 -9.31
C TRP A 8 19.37 -13.65 -8.64
N PHE A 9 18.68 -12.69 -9.27
CA PHE A 9 17.39 -12.17 -8.77
C PHE A 9 16.33 -13.27 -8.73
N ASP A 10 16.21 -14.08 -9.79
CA ASP A 10 15.28 -15.21 -9.84
C ASP A 10 15.57 -16.22 -8.70
N ALA A 11 16.85 -16.47 -8.42
CA ALA A 11 17.25 -17.33 -7.31
C ALA A 11 16.92 -16.71 -5.94
N MET A 12 17.08 -15.39 -5.76
CA MET A 12 16.66 -14.70 -4.54
C MET A 12 15.15 -14.80 -4.34
N GLU A 13 14.37 -14.63 -5.42
CA GLU A 13 12.92 -14.76 -5.42
C GLU A 13 12.43 -16.17 -5.14
N SER A 14 13.29 -17.20 -5.14
CA SER A 14 12.93 -18.54 -4.67
C SER A 14 12.98 -18.71 -3.14
N ARG A 15 13.60 -17.77 -2.41
CA ARG A 15 13.91 -17.91 -0.98
C ARG A 15 12.80 -17.28 -0.12
N PRO A 16 12.14 -18.05 0.77
CA PRO A 16 11.10 -17.51 1.65
C PRO A 16 11.58 -16.34 2.52
N THR A 17 12.83 -16.40 2.98
CA THR A 17 13.45 -15.33 3.79
C THR A 17 13.61 -14.04 3.01
N TYR A 18 13.99 -14.11 1.73
CA TYR A 18 14.07 -12.93 0.87
C TYR A 18 12.69 -12.33 0.64
N ARG A 19 11.72 -13.16 0.25
CA ARG A 19 10.32 -12.73 0.02
C ARG A 19 9.73 -12.04 1.26
N GLY A 20 10.02 -12.55 2.46
CA GLY A 20 9.56 -11.96 3.72
C GLY A 20 10.22 -10.62 4.08
N THR A 21 11.31 -10.25 3.41
CA THR A 21 12.03 -8.97 3.60
C THR A 21 11.95 -8.04 2.38
N GLN A 22 11.31 -8.48 1.30
CA GLN A 22 11.17 -7.70 0.09
C GLN A 22 10.22 -6.52 0.32
N SER A 23 10.58 -5.36 -0.24
CA SER A 23 9.76 -4.14 -0.24
C SER A 23 9.20 -3.90 -1.64
N ASP A 24 8.17 -3.05 -1.74
CA ASP A 24 7.61 -2.60 -3.02
C ASP A 24 8.15 -1.21 -3.41
N PHE A 25 7.88 -0.78 -4.64
CA PHE A 25 8.36 0.52 -5.09
C PHE A 25 7.77 1.69 -4.31
N HIS A 26 6.48 1.62 -3.93
CA HIS A 26 5.79 2.69 -3.22
C HIS A 26 6.40 2.95 -1.84
N THR A 27 6.61 1.90 -1.05
CA THR A 27 7.26 2.01 0.26
C THR A 27 8.67 2.52 0.10
N HIS A 28 9.42 2.01 -0.88
CA HIS A 28 10.80 2.42 -1.08
C HIS A 28 10.94 3.92 -1.36
N VAL A 29 10.09 4.49 -2.23
CA VAL A 29 10.21 5.91 -2.59
C VAL A 29 9.67 6.86 -1.51
N HIS A 30 8.73 6.42 -0.68
CA HIS A 30 8.07 7.26 0.32
C HIS A 30 8.58 7.06 1.76
N ASP A 31 9.32 5.99 2.03
CA ASP A 31 9.83 5.65 3.38
C ASP A 31 11.37 5.46 3.37
N LEU A 32 12.06 6.17 2.48
CA LEU A 32 13.52 6.10 2.40
C LEU A 32 14.14 6.71 3.67
N PRO A 33 15.02 5.99 4.39
CA PRO A 33 15.62 6.52 5.61
C PRO A 33 16.37 7.83 5.35
N PRO A 34 16.23 8.88 6.20
CA PRO A 34 16.89 10.17 5.98
C PRO A 34 18.42 10.07 5.80
N GLN A 35 19.04 9.01 6.33
CA GLN A 35 20.47 8.73 6.22
C GLN A 35 20.93 8.40 4.80
N MET A 36 20.02 7.95 3.92
CA MET A 36 20.32 7.57 2.54
C MET A 36 20.26 8.75 1.56
N GLY A 37 19.85 9.94 2.01
CA GLY A 37 19.46 11.05 1.13
C GLY A 37 18.11 10.76 0.45
N GLY A 38 17.36 11.80 0.07
CA GLY A 38 16.03 11.61 -0.54
C GLY A 38 16.10 10.94 -1.91
N CYS A 39 14.95 10.44 -2.39
CA CYS A 39 14.78 10.11 -3.80
C CYS A 39 14.61 11.40 -4.62
N TYR A 40 15.45 11.58 -5.64
CA TYR A 40 15.36 12.74 -6.55
C TYR A 40 14.81 12.31 -7.89
N GLU A 41 13.81 13.05 -8.38
CA GLU A 41 13.28 12.86 -9.72
C GLU A 41 14.23 13.43 -10.77
N ASN A 42 14.11 12.91 -12.00
CA ASN A 42 14.74 13.48 -13.18
C ASN A 42 13.67 14.15 -14.06
N SER A 43 14.11 14.86 -15.11
CA SER A 43 13.22 15.60 -16.01
C SER A 43 12.60 14.77 -17.14
N ASP A 44 12.81 13.45 -17.18
CA ASP A 44 12.24 12.58 -18.20
C ASP A 44 10.71 12.52 -18.07
N PRO A 45 9.93 12.72 -19.15
CA PRO A 45 8.48 12.52 -19.13
C PRO A 45 8.05 11.16 -18.56
N GLN A 46 8.84 10.10 -18.76
CA GLN A 46 8.57 8.77 -18.23
C GLN A 46 8.58 8.73 -16.70
N THR A 47 9.31 9.62 -16.03
CA THR A 47 9.37 9.68 -14.57
C THR A 47 8.02 9.99 -13.96
N ARG A 48 7.28 10.95 -14.52
CA ARG A 48 5.92 11.29 -14.06
C ARG A 48 4.94 10.14 -14.26
N LEU A 49 5.06 9.40 -15.37
CA LEU A 49 4.24 8.22 -15.63
C LEU A 49 4.52 7.11 -14.61
N ASN A 50 5.79 6.90 -14.27
CA ASN A 50 6.20 5.89 -13.29
C ASN A 50 5.78 6.26 -11.87
N GLN A 51 5.95 7.52 -11.46
CA GLN A 51 5.47 8.04 -10.18
C GLN A 51 3.95 7.81 -10.04
N ALA A 52 3.18 8.18 -11.07
CA ALA A 52 1.73 7.98 -11.06
C ALA A 52 1.34 6.50 -10.93
N ARG A 53 2.06 5.59 -11.59
CA ARG A 53 1.82 4.13 -11.48
C ARG A 53 2.17 3.57 -10.12
N VAL A 54 3.25 4.05 -9.51
CA VAL A 54 3.68 3.63 -8.17
C VAL A 54 2.64 4.06 -7.12
N ASP A 55 2.10 5.27 -7.25
CA ASP A 55 1.21 5.85 -6.24
C ASP A 55 -0.26 5.49 -6.43
N ASN A 56 -0.73 5.37 -7.68
CA ASN A 56 -2.15 5.18 -7.99
C ASN A 56 -2.45 3.84 -8.69
N GLY A 57 -1.43 3.01 -8.94
CA GLY A 57 -1.57 1.75 -9.64
C GLY A 57 -1.71 1.91 -11.17
N PRO A 58 -2.06 0.81 -11.87
CA PRO A 58 -2.31 -0.53 -11.35
C PRO A 58 -1.04 -1.19 -10.77
N TRP A 59 -1.09 -1.59 -9.50
CA TRP A 59 0.11 -2.11 -8.80
C TRP A 59 0.56 -3.49 -9.28
N PHE A 60 -0.33 -4.28 -9.87
CA PHE A 60 0.02 -5.61 -10.41
C PHE A 60 0.90 -5.53 -11.67
N ASP A 61 0.93 -4.38 -12.36
CA ASP A 61 1.77 -4.16 -13.53
C ASP A 61 3.19 -3.69 -13.16
N LEU A 62 3.45 -3.42 -11.87
CA LEU A 62 4.77 -3.03 -11.38
C LEU A 62 5.71 -4.25 -11.30
N PRO A 63 6.93 -4.15 -11.84
CA PRO A 63 7.93 -5.23 -11.84
C PRO A 63 8.74 -5.29 -10.53
N ASP A 64 8.11 -5.05 -9.38
CA ASP A 64 8.73 -5.08 -8.05
C ASP A 64 8.71 -6.47 -7.38
N VAL A 65 8.05 -7.45 -8.00
CA VAL A 65 7.99 -8.85 -7.58
C VAL A 65 7.85 -9.79 -8.77
N THR A 66 8.53 -10.93 -8.75
CA THR A 66 8.46 -11.92 -9.85
C THR A 66 8.01 -13.32 -9.44
N TYR A 67 7.90 -13.62 -8.14
CA TYR A 67 7.32 -14.90 -7.70
C TYR A 67 5.78 -14.88 -7.78
N PRO A 68 5.10 -16.03 -7.95
CA PRO A 68 3.64 -16.06 -8.05
C PRO A 68 2.93 -15.54 -6.81
N GLU A 69 1.80 -14.85 -7.00
CA GLU A 69 0.93 -14.41 -5.89
C GLU A 69 0.49 -15.60 -5.01
N PRO A 70 0.71 -15.55 -3.68
CA PRO A 70 0.14 -16.52 -2.76
C PRO A 70 -1.38 -16.39 -2.66
N GLU A 71 -2.11 -17.51 -2.59
CA GLU A 71 -3.58 -17.53 -2.40
C GLU A 71 -4.04 -16.80 -1.12
N THR A 72 -3.14 -16.67 -0.14
CA THR A 72 -3.38 -16.04 1.15
C THR A 72 -3.28 -14.51 1.13
N SER A 73 -2.90 -13.88 0.02
CA SER A 73 -2.63 -12.43 -0.05
C SER A 73 -3.78 -11.57 0.48
N ARG A 74 -5.02 -11.87 0.06
CA ARG A 74 -6.24 -11.18 0.51
C ARG A 74 -6.52 -11.40 2.00
N VAL A 75 -6.36 -12.64 2.47
CA VAL A 75 -6.61 -13.03 3.87
C VAL A 75 -5.59 -12.38 4.79
N GLU A 76 -4.33 -12.30 4.38
CA GLU A 76 -3.28 -11.59 5.11
C GLU A 76 -3.63 -10.11 5.26
N ALA A 77 -3.97 -9.43 4.15
CA ALA A 77 -4.38 -8.02 4.17
C ALA A 77 -5.58 -7.80 5.10
N LEU A 78 -6.64 -8.61 4.97
CA LEU A 78 -7.80 -8.55 5.86
C LEU A 78 -7.40 -8.73 7.32
N HIS A 79 -6.63 -9.78 7.64
CA HIS A 79 -6.21 -10.08 9.00
C HIS A 79 -5.45 -8.90 9.62
N ARG A 80 -4.49 -8.32 8.89
CA ARG A 80 -3.67 -7.20 9.37
C ARG A 80 -4.50 -5.94 9.59
N VAL A 81 -5.40 -5.61 8.67
CA VAL A 81 -6.29 -4.45 8.82
C VAL A 81 -7.26 -4.66 9.99
N THR A 82 -7.91 -5.81 10.10
CA THR A 82 -8.84 -6.08 11.21
C THR A 82 -8.13 -6.08 12.55
N LYS A 83 -6.93 -6.68 12.65
CA LYS A 83 -6.13 -6.69 13.87
C LYS A 83 -5.80 -5.28 14.38
N HIS A 84 -5.61 -4.33 13.48
CA HIS A 84 -5.19 -2.98 13.80
C HIS A 84 -6.27 -1.92 13.53
N ARG A 85 -7.52 -2.34 13.32
CA ARG A 85 -8.64 -1.50 12.88
C ARG A 85 -8.79 -0.24 13.74
N ASP A 86 -8.83 -0.39 15.06
CA ASP A 86 -9.10 0.74 15.95
C ASP A 86 -7.97 1.78 15.90
N ASN A 87 -6.72 1.34 15.72
CA ASN A 87 -5.59 2.25 15.52
C ASN A 87 -5.67 2.93 14.16
N LEU A 88 -6.03 2.20 13.10
CA LEU A 88 -6.20 2.74 11.74
C LEU A 88 -7.30 3.80 11.71
N ILE A 89 -8.41 3.58 12.40
CA ILE A 89 -9.50 4.56 12.55
C ILE A 89 -8.96 5.80 13.27
N ARG A 90 -8.36 5.62 14.45
CA ARG A 90 -7.85 6.71 15.29
C ARG A 90 -6.83 7.62 14.60
N VAL A 91 -5.98 7.08 13.71
CA VAL A 91 -4.95 7.87 13.02
C VAL A 91 -5.44 8.47 11.70
N ASN A 92 -6.58 8.03 11.18
CA ASN A 92 -7.16 8.60 9.96
C ASN A 92 -7.65 10.03 10.25
N PRO A 93 -7.39 11.01 9.37
CA PRO A 93 -7.84 12.40 9.57
C PRO A 93 -9.35 12.60 9.38
N ALA A 94 -10.07 11.60 8.87
CA ALA A 94 -11.51 11.67 8.63
C ALA A 94 -12.33 11.34 9.89
N ASP A 95 -13.66 11.48 9.79
CA ASP A 95 -14.58 11.02 10.83
C ASP A 95 -14.49 9.50 11.04
N ASP A 96 -14.42 9.06 12.29
CA ASP A 96 -14.22 7.67 12.68
C ASP A 96 -15.29 6.73 12.12
N LEU A 97 -16.56 7.13 12.19
CA LEU A 97 -17.68 6.30 11.75
C LEU A 97 -17.74 6.22 10.23
N MET A 98 -17.53 7.36 9.57
CA MET A 98 -17.47 7.43 8.11
C MET A 98 -16.33 6.55 7.56
N PHE A 99 -15.14 6.66 8.13
CA PHE A 99 -13.99 5.87 7.69
C PHE A 99 -14.17 4.39 8.02
N ASP A 100 -14.71 4.03 9.17
CA ASP A 100 -14.99 2.62 9.50
C ASP A 100 -15.96 1.98 8.50
N GLU A 101 -17.04 2.68 8.13
CA GLU A 101 -17.97 2.19 7.12
C GLU A 101 -17.30 2.03 5.76
N ALA A 102 -16.57 3.05 5.30
CA ALA A 102 -15.82 2.99 4.04
C ALA A 102 -14.79 1.85 4.04
N LEU A 103 -14.10 1.61 5.17
CA LEU A 103 -13.14 0.53 5.32
C LEU A 103 -13.82 -0.83 5.22
N ARG A 104 -15.00 -1.02 5.82
CA ARG A 104 -15.79 -2.25 5.68
C ARG A 104 -16.23 -2.49 4.23
N CYS A 105 -16.59 -1.45 3.48
CA CYS A 105 -16.86 -1.55 2.04
C CYS A 105 -15.62 -2.05 1.28
N ALA A 106 -14.46 -1.43 1.52
CA ALA A 106 -13.21 -1.81 0.86
C ALA A 106 -12.73 -3.22 1.21
N LEU A 107 -12.92 -3.67 2.46
CA LEU A 107 -12.58 -5.04 2.87
C LEU A 107 -13.56 -6.08 2.32
N THR A 108 -14.84 -5.72 2.15
CA THR A 108 -15.83 -6.56 1.47
C THR A 108 -15.44 -6.75 0.01
N HIS A 109 -15.09 -5.66 -0.67
CA HIS A 109 -14.60 -5.70 -2.04
C HIS A 109 -13.31 -6.53 -2.17
N LEU A 110 -12.36 -6.36 -1.24
CA LEU A 110 -11.09 -7.12 -1.21
C LEU A 110 -11.32 -8.63 -1.22
N MET A 111 -12.28 -9.10 -0.42
CA MET A 111 -12.52 -10.53 -0.22
C MET A 111 -13.47 -11.14 -1.24
N THR A 112 -14.45 -10.38 -1.73
CA THR A 112 -15.55 -10.92 -2.54
C THR A 112 -15.57 -10.40 -3.98
N SER A 113 -14.76 -9.38 -4.28
CA SER A 113 -14.84 -8.59 -5.53
C SER A 113 -16.23 -7.98 -5.79
N THR A 114 -17.09 -7.96 -4.77
CA THR A 114 -18.40 -7.32 -4.85
C THR A 114 -18.24 -5.84 -4.55
N VAL A 115 -18.71 -5.00 -5.47
CA VAL A 115 -18.74 -3.55 -5.30
C VAL A 115 -19.65 -3.20 -4.13
N CYS A 116 -19.12 -2.45 -3.17
CA CYS A 116 -19.85 -1.95 -2.01
C CYS A 116 -19.66 -0.43 -1.95
N SER A 117 -20.73 0.33 -2.14
CA SER A 117 -20.67 1.80 -2.19
C SER A 117 -20.33 2.35 -0.79
N PRO A 118 -19.20 3.05 -0.63
CA PRO A 118 -18.85 3.70 0.62
C PRO A 118 -19.63 5.02 0.80
N PRO A 119 -19.60 5.63 2.00
CA PRO A 119 -20.16 6.96 2.22
C PRO A 119 -19.55 8.00 1.27
N SER A 120 -20.37 8.93 0.77
CA SER A 120 -19.90 10.02 -0.11
C SER A 120 -18.82 10.86 0.58
N GLY A 121 -17.73 11.17 -0.13
CA GLY A 121 -16.61 11.96 0.44
C GLY A 121 -15.64 11.17 1.33
N SER A 122 -15.79 9.84 1.43
CA SER A 122 -14.84 8.98 2.15
C SER A 122 -13.61 8.57 1.32
N ASP A 123 -13.55 9.00 0.06
CA ASP A 123 -12.47 8.77 -0.89
C ASP A 123 -11.10 9.22 -0.36
N SER A 124 -11.03 10.43 0.20
CA SER A 124 -9.80 10.95 0.82
C SER A 124 -9.34 10.11 2.01
N ALA A 125 -10.25 9.51 2.77
CA ALA A 125 -9.96 8.66 3.93
C ALA A 125 -9.43 7.28 3.52
N LEU A 126 -9.99 6.71 2.45
CA LEU A 126 -9.52 5.45 1.87
C LEU A 126 -8.14 5.62 1.21
N ARG A 127 -7.96 6.70 0.44
CA ARG A 127 -6.67 7.04 -0.17
C ARG A 127 -5.62 7.42 0.87
N TYR A 128 -6.04 8.00 2.00
CA TYR A 128 -5.15 8.17 3.15
C TYR A 128 -4.57 6.82 3.57
N LEU A 129 -5.40 5.80 3.86
CA LEU A 129 -4.89 4.49 4.23
C LEU A 129 -4.02 3.85 3.12
N ARG A 130 -4.47 3.91 1.86
CA ARG A 130 -3.77 3.34 0.68
C ARG A 130 -2.30 3.76 0.63
N ASP A 131 -2.05 5.05 0.84
CA ASP A 131 -0.72 5.68 0.72
C ASP A 131 0.19 5.40 1.93
N ARG A 132 -0.36 4.90 3.04
CA ARG A 132 0.41 4.63 4.28
C ARG A 132 0.75 3.16 4.47
N ILE A 133 0.30 2.28 3.58
CA ILE A 133 0.66 0.87 3.59
C ILE A 133 2.15 0.73 3.28
N SER A 134 2.89 0.11 4.21
CA SER A 134 4.33 -0.14 4.08
C SER A 134 4.64 -1.63 3.97
N VAL A 135 5.47 -1.97 2.98
CA VAL A 135 5.95 -3.33 2.72
C VAL A 135 7.44 -3.41 3.04
N PRO A 136 7.93 -4.41 3.80
CA PRO A 136 7.21 -5.57 4.34
C PRO A 136 6.65 -5.38 5.77
N ARG A 137 6.78 -4.18 6.36
CA ARG A 137 6.47 -3.93 7.79
C ARG A 137 5.02 -4.29 8.12
N ASP A 138 4.07 -3.84 7.31
CA ASP A 138 2.66 -4.02 7.60
C ASP A 138 2.14 -5.35 7.07
N MET A 139 2.59 -5.78 5.88
CA MET A 139 2.20 -7.02 5.21
C MET A 139 3.11 -7.32 4.02
N SER A 140 2.97 -8.49 3.42
CA SER A 140 3.65 -8.91 2.19
C SER A 140 3.24 -8.06 0.98
N ILE A 141 4.11 -8.04 -0.04
CA ILE A 141 3.90 -7.23 -1.25
C ILE A 141 2.57 -7.51 -1.94
N TYR A 142 2.18 -8.78 -2.08
CA TYR A 142 0.91 -9.14 -2.70
C TYR A 142 -0.31 -8.74 -1.87
N ALA A 143 -0.23 -8.88 -0.54
CA ALA A 143 -1.28 -8.40 0.36
C ALA A 143 -1.46 -6.89 0.24
N ALA A 144 -0.36 -6.13 0.20
CA ALA A 144 -0.38 -4.68 0.01
C ALA A 144 -0.95 -4.28 -1.35
N LYS A 145 -0.54 -4.94 -2.45
CA LYS A 145 -1.08 -4.68 -3.80
C LYS A 145 -2.59 -4.90 -3.86
N ARG A 146 -3.09 -6.01 -3.29
CA ARG A 146 -4.54 -6.30 -3.21
C ARG A 146 -5.28 -5.26 -2.38
N LEU A 147 -4.74 -4.87 -1.23
CA LEU A 147 -5.36 -3.88 -0.37
C LEU A 147 -5.40 -2.50 -1.04
N ARG A 148 -4.31 -2.03 -1.64
CA ARG A 148 -4.28 -0.74 -2.36
C ARG A 148 -5.27 -0.71 -3.52
N GLN A 149 -5.34 -1.78 -4.31
CA GLN A 149 -6.33 -1.91 -5.38
C GLN A 149 -7.76 -1.79 -4.84
N SER A 150 -8.08 -2.54 -3.79
CA SER A 150 -9.42 -2.50 -3.22
C SER A 150 -9.79 -1.14 -2.62
N LEU A 151 -8.84 -0.49 -1.94
CA LEU A 151 -9.03 0.85 -1.38
C LEU A 151 -9.27 1.87 -2.49
N GLU A 152 -8.49 1.85 -3.58
CA GLU A 152 -8.65 2.80 -4.68
C GLU A 152 -9.95 2.58 -5.46
N GLU A 153 -10.27 1.34 -5.80
CA GLU A 153 -11.51 1.02 -6.52
C GLU A 153 -12.74 1.39 -5.69
N THR A 154 -12.67 1.24 -4.36
CA THR A 154 -13.73 1.69 -3.45
C THR A 154 -13.75 3.22 -3.33
N ALA A 155 -12.59 3.88 -3.21
CA ALA A 155 -12.49 5.34 -3.13
C ALA A 155 -13.07 6.03 -4.36
N ALA A 156 -12.82 5.49 -5.55
CA ALA A 156 -13.34 6.01 -6.82
C ALA A 156 -14.88 6.04 -6.88
N LEU A 157 -15.57 5.27 -6.04
CA LEU A 157 -17.04 5.32 -5.92
C LEU A 157 -17.53 6.46 -5.02
N ALA A 158 -16.69 6.95 -4.11
CA ALA A 158 -17.02 8.03 -3.18
C ALA A 158 -16.64 9.43 -3.68
N GLY A 159 -15.64 9.54 -4.57
CA GLY A 159 -15.17 10.80 -5.14
C GLY A 159 -13.73 10.81 -5.66
N ASP A 160 -13.28 11.99 -6.09
CA ASP A 160 -11.99 12.23 -6.75
C ASP A 160 -10.96 12.99 -5.87
N HIS A 161 -11.24 13.20 -4.59
CA HIS A 161 -10.33 13.86 -3.65
C HIS A 161 -9.19 12.94 -3.24
N GLN A 162 -7.98 13.48 -3.26
CA GLN A 162 -6.81 12.80 -2.71
C GLN A 162 -6.74 13.01 -1.19
N GLY A 163 -6.16 12.03 -0.48
CA GLY A 163 -5.83 12.20 0.94
C GLY A 163 -4.73 13.26 1.15
N PRO A 164 -4.46 13.66 2.41
CA PRO A 164 -3.28 14.47 2.71
C PRO A 164 -2.00 13.84 2.14
N PRO A 165 -1.02 14.63 1.66
CA PRO A 165 0.21 14.08 1.11
C PRO A 165 1.04 13.36 2.19
N ILE A 166 1.88 12.42 1.76
CA ILE A 166 2.86 11.78 2.64
C ILE A 166 3.91 12.83 3.06
N PRO A 167 4.22 12.98 4.35
CA PRO A 167 5.23 13.94 4.79
C PRO A 167 6.63 13.58 4.26
N PHE A 168 7.30 14.53 3.62
CA PHE A 168 8.65 14.33 3.06
C PHE A 168 9.76 14.28 4.12
N ASN A 169 9.62 15.04 5.21
CA ASN A 169 10.70 15.20 6.20
C ASN A 169 10.65 14.17 7.33
N HIS A 170 9.45 13.76 7.76
CA HIS A 170 9.29 12.85 8.90
C HIS A 170 8.07 11.94 8.72
N ARG A 171 8.29 10.62 8.67
CA ARG A 171 7.22 9.62 8.59
C ARG A 171 6.65 9.26 9.98
N ARG A 172 6.28 10.26 10.77
CA ARG A 172 5.66 10.03 12.12
C ARG A 172 4.31 9.33 12.01
N ASP A 173 3.66 9.42 10.86
CA ASP A 173 2.48 8.63 10.48
C ASP A 173 2.75 7.12 10.41
N GLN A 174 4.01 6.69 10.54
CA GLN A 174 4.45 5.29 10.53
C GLN A 174 5.03 4.85 11.88
N ASP A 175 4.84 5.64 12.95
CA ASP A 175 5.34 5.29 14.28
C ASP A 175 4.74 3.95 14.75
N PRO A 176 5.57 2.88 14.87
CA PRO A 176 5.07 1.58 15.26
C PRO A 176 4.59 1.54 16.72
N ALA A 177 4.95 2.53 17.55
CA ALA A 177 4.51 2.59 18.95
C ALA A 177 2.97 2.67 19.06
N ALA A 178 2.30 3.28 18.09
CA ALA A 178 0.84 3.34 18.02
C ALA A 178 0.19 1.94 17.86
N PHE A 179 0.97 0.92 17.46
CA PHE A 179 0.53 -0.45 17.18
C PHE A 179 1.07 -1.48 18.19
N ALA A 180 1.88 -1.06 19.17
CA ALA A 180 2.54 -1.94 20.13
C ALA A 180 1.67 -2.35 21.34
N GLN A 181 0.52 -1.69 21.56
CA GLN A 181 -0.32 -1.87 22.75
C GLN A 181 -1.69 -2.53 22.49
N VAL A 182 -1.78 -3.42 21.49
CA VAL A 182 -2.98 -4.23 21.25
C VAL A 182 -2.76 -5.66 21.73
#